data_AF-A0A3S5BYS8-F1
#
_entry.id   AF-A0A3S5BYS8-F1
#
_cell.length_a   1.000
_cell.length_b   1.000
_cell.length_c   1.000
_cell.angle_alpha   90.00
_cell.angle_beta   90.00
_cell.angle_gamma   90.00
#
_symmetry.space_group_name_H-M   'P 1'
#
loop_
_entity.id
_entity.type
_entity.pdbx_description
1 polymer ?
#
loop_
_entity_poly.entity_id
_entity_poly.type
_entity_poly.pdbx_seq_one_letter_code
_entity_poly.pdbx_strand_id
1 'polypeptide(L)'
;MIIPTDRDHARNLIAEQGITPFNVSEYQISVLMNCLRKAFKSAPNYNGSMRLKNRKVTKFLEMKTNQWERRECVSFNSDGFIGFAGWADDKNIQPILKAVGMWVEQLRKGGDS
;
A
#
# COMPACT_ATOMS: atom_id res chain seq x y z
N MET A 1 2.36 2.36 -16.41
CA MET A 1 2.16 2.33 -14.94
C MET A 1 1.52 3.64 -14.53
N ILE A 2 0.27 3.58 -14.10
CA ILE A 2 -0.45 4.75 -13.54
C ILE A 2 0.02 4.92 -12.09
N ILE A 3 0.41 6.13 -11.71
CA ILE A 3 0.71 6.47 -10.31
C ILE A 3 -0.47 7.31 -9.80
N PRO A 4 -1.15 6.88 -8.72
CA PRO A 4 -2.20 7.68 -8.10
C PRO A 4 -1.66 9.04 -7.67
N THR A 5 -2.43 10.09 -7.96
CA THR A 5 -2.14 11.48 -7.55
C THR A 5 -2.43 11.71 -6.07
N ASP A 6 -3.39 10.97 -5.53
CA ASP A 6 -3.90 11.08 -4.17
C ASP A 6 -4.50 9.73 -3.71
N ARG A 7 -5.07 9.72 -2.50
CA ARG A 7 -5.62 8.52 -1.87
C ARG A 7 -6.92 8.05 -2.51
N ASP A 8 -7.73 8.95 -3.06
CA ASP A 8 -9.01 8.61 -3.68
C ASP A 8 -8.79 8.01 -5.05
N HIS A 9 -7.88 8.59 -5.83
CA HIS A 9 -7.39 7.99 -7.07
C HIS A 9 -6.81 6.58 -6.81
N ALA A 10 -6.06 6.39 -5.72
CA ALA A 10 -5.54 5.07 -5.35
C ALA A 10 -6.66 4.06 -5.08
N ARG A 11 -7.73 4.47 -4.37
CA ARG A 11 -8.90 3.62 -4.13
C ARG A 11 -9.63 3.26 -5.42
N ASN A 12 -9.82 4.23 -6.31
CA ASN A 12 -10.50 4.02 -7.58
C ASN A 12 -9.78 2.97 -8.43
N LEU A 13 -8.44 3.07 -8.55
CA LEU A 13 -7.66 2.06 -9.30
C LEU A 13 -7.77 0.66 -8.70
N ILE A 14 -7.86 0.53 -7.37
CA ILE A 14 -8.05 -0.77 -6.70
C ILE A 14 -9.45 -1.32 -6.96
N ALA A 15 -10.47 -0.46 -6.90
CA ALA A 15 -11.85 -0.82 -7.18
C ALA A 15 -12.05 -1.25 -8.64
N GLU A 16 -11.36 -0.63 -9.59
CA GLU A 16 -11.34 -1.04 -11.01
C GLU A 16 -10.77 -2.45 -11.22
N GLN A 17 -9.90 -2.93 -10.31
CA GLN A 17 -9.42 -4.32 -10.32
C GLN A 17 -10.40 -5.29 -9.62
N GLY A 18 -11.54 -4.81 -9.14
CA GLY A 18 -12.51 -5.59 -8.36
C GLY A 18 -12.01 -5.98 -6.96
N ILE A 19 -10.96 -5.32 -6.46
CA ILE A 19 -10.38 -5.64 -5.14
C ILE A 19 -11.09 -4.81 -4.07
N THR A 20 -11.52 -5.49 -3.00
CA THR A 20 -12.20 -4.92 -1.84
C THR A 20 -11.56 -5.46 -0.55
N PRO A 21 -11.79 -4.83 0.61
CA PRO A 21 -11.34 -5.41 1.88
C PRO A 21 -11.87 -6.83 2.15
N PHE A 22 -13.04 -7.14 1.62
CA PHE A 22 -13.69 -8.43 1.79
C PHE A 22 -13.03 -9.54 0.96
N ASN A 23 -12.57 -9.24 -0.26
CA ASN A 23 -12.04 -10.25 -1.18
C ASN A 23 -10.50 -10.23 -1.36
N VAL A 24 -9.79 -9.23 -0.83
CA VAL A 24 -8.33 -9.16 -0.99
C VAL A 24 -7.64 -10.37 -0.35
N SER A 25 -6.80 -11.05 -1.14
CA SER A 25 -6.13 -12.31 -0.77
C SER A 25 -4.76 -12.11 -0.11
N GLU A 26 -4.25 -13.12 0.59
CA GLU A 26 -2.89 -13.07 1.16
C GLU A 26 -1.82 -12.87 0.08
N TYR A 27 -2.01 -13.47 -1.10
CA TYR A 27 -1.11 -13.29 -2.25
C TYR A 27 -1.08 -11.82 -2.69
N GLN A 28 -2.24 -11.21 -2.90
CA GLN A 28 -2.35 -9.81 -3.29
C GLN A 28 -1.71 -8.88 -2.26
N ILE A 29 -1.92 -9.14 -0.95
CA ILE A 29 -1.26 -8.39 0.14
C ILE A 29 0.27 -8.57 0.10
N SER A 30 0.77 -9.77 -0.21
CA SER A 30 2.21 -10.04 -0.35
C SER A 30 2.82 -9.26 -1.52
N VAL A 31 2.14 -9.21 -2.67
CA VAL A 31 2.57 -8.40 -3.82
C VAL A 31 2.60 -6.91 -3.46
N LEU A 32 1.57 -6.40 -2.77
CA LEU A 32 1.53 -5.02 -2.28
C LEU A 32 2.73 -4.74 -1.35
N MET A 33 3.00 -5.63 -0.40
CA MET A 33 4.13 -5.49 0.53
C MET A 33 5.47 -5.41 -0.21
N ASN A 34 5.65 -6.17 -1.29
CA ASN A 34 6.84 -6.12 -2.12
C ASN A 34 6.93 -4.81 -2.92
N CYS A 35 5.82 -4.31 -3.45
CA CYS A 35 5.76 -3.02 -4.14
C CYS A 35 6.12 -1.88 -3.18
N LEU A 36 5.57 -1.91 -1.96
CA LEU A 36 5.90 -0.95 -0.91
C LEU A 36 7.39 -0.98 -0.60
N ARG A 37 7.98 -2.14 -0.29
CA ARG A 37 9.43 -2.27 -0.04
C ARG A 37 10.27 -1.67 -1.16
N LYS A 38 9.91 -1.90 -2.43
CA LYS A 38 10.59 -1.34 -3.60
C LYS A 38 10.48 0.19 -3.65
N ALA A 39 9.26 0.73 -3.52
CA ALA A 39 9.02 2.17 -3.58
C ALA A 39 9.76 2.90 -2.45
N PHE A 40 9.74 2.35 -1.25
CA PHE A 40 10.38 2.91 -0.08
C PHE A 40 11.92 2.86 -0.12
N LYS A 41 12.52 1.83 -0.74
CA LYS A 41 13.98 1.79 -0.96
C LYS A 41 14.46 3.00 -1.78
N SER A 42 13.64 3.49 -2.70
CA SER A 42 13.95 4.67 -3.53
C SER A 42 13.49 6.01 -2.93
N ALA A 43 12.83 6.01 -1.77
CA ALA A 43 12.24 7.20 -1.18
C ALA A 43 13.24 7.91 -0.25
N PRO A 44 13.62 9.18 -0.52
CA PRO A 44 14.54 9.92 0.34
C PRO A 44 13.92 10.25 1.70
N ASN A 45 12.59 10.35 1.77
CA ASN A 45 11.81 10.85 2.90
C ASN A 45 11.94 9.99 4.18
N TYR A 46 12.37 8.73 4.03
CA TYR A 46 12.43 7.76 5.12
C TYR A 46 13.85 7.28 5.45
N ASN A 47 14.88 7.79 4.75
CA ASN A 47 16.30 7.47 4.95
C ASN A 47 16.60 5.97 5.10
N GLY A 48 15.87 5.10 4.38
CA GLY A 48 16.04 3.64 4.45
C GLY A 48 15.72 2.98 5.79
N SER A 49 15.25 3.74 6.78
CA SER A 49 14.91 3.25 8.13
C SER A 49 13.61 2.45 8.16
N MET A 50 12.83 2.56 7.09
CA MET A 50 11.46 2.11 7.09
C MET A 50 11.36 0.57 7.01
N ARG A 51 10.49 0.00 7.85
CA ARG A 51 10.19 -1.45 7.88
C ARG A 51 8.67 -1.65 7.89
N LEU A 52 8.21 -2.68 7.18
CA LEU A 52 6.80 -3.05 7.10
C LEU A 52 6.53 -4.35 7.85
N LYS A 53 5.37 -4.42 8.50
CA LYS A 53 4.86 -5.62 9.16
C LYS A 53 3.43 -5.87 8.71
N ASN A 54 3.14 -7.11 8.31
CA ASN A 54 1.78 -7.54 7.99
C ASN A 54 1.11 -8.11 9.24
N ARG A 55 -0.07 -7.59 9.61
CA ARG A 55 -0.95 -8.22 10.60
C ARG A 55 -2.01 -9.03 9.86
N LYS A 56 -1.74 -10.34 9.69
CA LYS A 56 -2.64 -11.29 9.02
C LYS A 56 -4.07 -11.24 9.56
N VAL A 57 -4.22 -11.11 10.88
CA VAL A 57 -5.53 -11.10 11.57
C VAL A 57 -6.42 -9.93 11.15
N THR A 58 -5.84 -8.80 10.75
CA THR A 58 -6.58 -7.56 10.50
C THR A 58 -6.39 -7.00 9.08
N LYS A 59 -5.66 -7.70 8.20
CA LYS A 59 -5.26 -7.21 6.87
C LYS A 59 -4.69 -5.79 6.91
N PHE A 60 -3.91 -5.48 7.94
CA PHE A 60 -3.24 -4.18 8.09
C PHE A 60 -1.74 -4.30 7.86
N LEU A 61 -1.20 -3.35 7.11
CA LEU A 61 0.23 -3.16 6.97
C LEU A 61 0.66 -2.02 7.88
N GLU A 62 1.49 -2.34 8.86
CA GLU A 62 2.12 -1.35 9.73
C GLU A 62 3.48 -0.94 9.19
N MET A 63 3.82 0.32 9.42
CA MET A 63 5.11 0.92 9.15
C MET A 63 5.78 1.33 10.45
N LYS A 64 7.10 1.18 10.48
CA LYS A 64 7.98 1.75 11.49
C LYS A 64 9.19 2.41 10.84
N THR A 65 9.75 3.42 11.49
CA THR A 65 11.00 4.09 11.11
C THR A 65 11.87 4.27 12.36
N ASN A 66 13.05 4.88 12.24
CA ASN A 66 13.86 5.23 13.41
C ASN A 66 13.22 6.31 14.29
N GLN A 67 12.26 7.06 13.77
CA GLN A 67 11.62 8.18 14.46
C GLN A 67 10.28 7.80 15.10
N TRP A 68 9.70 6.66 14.70
CA TRP A 68 8.38 6.22 15.19
C TRP A 68 8.18 4.72 15.05
N GLU A 69 7.63 4.14 16.12
CA GLU A 69 7.60 2.68 16.31
C GLU A 69 6.48 1.96 15.56
N ARG A 70 5.33 2.63 15.33
CA ARG A 70 4.18 2.01 14.67
C ARG A 70 3.20 3.04 14.13
N ARG A 71 3.01 3.07 12.81
CA ARG A 71 1.85 3.72 12.16
C ARG A 71 1.22 2.82 11.13
N GLU A 72 -0.06 3.03 10.86
CA GLU A 72 -0.75 2.36 9.77
C GLU A 72 -0.21 2.83 8.41
N CYS A 73 0.17 1.89 7.54
CA CYS A 73 0.59 2.18 6.17
C CYS A 73 -0.57 2.00 5.20
N VAL A 74 -1.15 0.79 5.19
CA VAL A 74 -2.32 0.44 4.38
C VAL A 74 -3.24 -0.41 5.23
N SER A 75 -4.53 -0.12 5.19
CA SER A 75 -5.56 -0.90 5.88
C SER A 75 -6.67 -1.35 4.95
N PHE A 76 -7.13 -2.59 5.13
CA PHE A 76 -8.33 -3.13 4.50
C PHE A 76 -9.36 -3.36 5.60
N ASN A 77 -10.16 -2.32 5.90
CA ASN A 77 -11.05 -2.30 7.06
C ASN A 77 -12.32 -3.12 6.82
N SER A 78 -12.90 -3.64 7.91
CA SER A 78 -14.12 -4.45 7.89
C SER A 78 -15.36 -3.70 7.46
N ASP A 79 -15.34 -2.37 7.49
CA ASP A 79 -16.41 -1.48 7.00
C ASP A 79 -16.36 -1.28 5.47
N GLY A 80 -15.41 -1.91 4.77
CA GLY A 80 -15.21 -1.77 3.33
C GLY A 80 -14.27 -0.63 2.94
N PHE A 81 -13.72 0.11 3.89
CA PHE A 81 -12.78 1.20 3.60
C PHE A 81 -11.34 0.70 3.42
N ILE A 82 -10.64 1.25 2.42
CA ILE A 82 -9.19 1.07 2.25
C ILE A 82 -8.46 2.33 2.71
N GLY A 83 -7.67 2.22 3.78
CA GLY A 83 -6.90 3.34 4.33
C GLY A 83 -5.47 3.38 3.78
N PHE A 84 -4.95 4.60 3.62
CA PHE A 84 -3.56 4.86 3.21
C PHE A 84 -2.95 5.92 4.11
N ALA A 85 -2.07 5.49 5.01
CA ALA A 85 -1.27 6.33 5.91
C ALA A 85 -1.92 7.69 6.24
N GLY A 86 -3.00 7.66 7.03
CA GLY A 86 -3.79 8.86 7.35
C GLY A 86 -3.01 9.94 8.11
N TRP A 87 -1.86 9.58 8.68
CA TRP A 87 -0.92 10.49 9.34
C TRP A 87 0.07 11.17 8.38
N ALA A 88 0.18 10.71 7.14
CA ALA A 88 1.18 11.19 6.20
C ALA A 88 0.69 12.47 5.47
N ASP A 89 1.57 13.45 5.37
CA ASP A 89 1.38 14.60 4.50
C ASP A 89 1.53 14.22 3.00
N ASP A 90 1.37 15.22 2.14
CA ASP A 90 1.43 15.05 0.68
C ASP A 90 2.78 14.59 0.18
N LYS A 91 3.87 14.76 0.94
CA LYS A 91 5.21 14.29 0.57
C LYS A 91 5.43 12.84 0.99
N ASN A 92 5.04 12.51 2.22
CA ASN A 92 5.25 11.19 2.81
C ASN A 92 4.29 10.13 2.24
N ILE A 93 3.13 10.53 1.73
CA ILE A 93 2.21 9.61 1.08
C ILE A 93 2.71 9.13 -0.30
N GLN A 94 3.54 9.91 -1.00
CA GLN A 94 3.93 9.62 -2.40
C GLN A 94 4.54 8.22 -2.62
N PRO A 95 5.46 7.72 -1.77
CA PRO A 95 6.00 6.38 -1.96
C PRO A 95 4.95 5.28 -1.79
N ILE A 96 3.92 5.51 -0.97
CA ILE A 96 2.80 4.58 -0.78
C ILE A 96 1.91 4.58 -2.02
N LEU A 97 1.55 5.75 -2.55
CA LEU A 97 0.75 5.87 -3.79
C LEU A 97 1.48 5.22 -4.97
N LYS A 98 2.78 5.49 -5.12
CA LYS A 98 3.63 4.84 -6.13
C LYS A 98 3.60 3.31 -6.00
N ALA A 99 3.68 2.79 -4.77
CA ALA A 99 3.59 1.36 -4.54
C ALA A 99 2.22 0.77 -4.92
N VAL A 100 1.12 1.49 -4.69
CA VAL A 100 -0.23 1.07 -5.11
C VAL A 100 -0.32 1.01 -6.64
N GLY A 101 0.18 2.02 -7.35
CA GLY A 101 0.21 2.00 -8.82
C GLY A 101 1.04 0.83 -9.38
N MET A 102 2.19 0.55 -8.76
CA MET A 102 3.00 -0.63 -9.10
C MET A 102 2.28 -1.95 -8.82
N TRP A 103 1.50 -2.01 -7.75
CA TRP A 103 0.76 -3.19 -7.32
C TRP A 103 -0.38 -3.50 -8.29
N VAL A 104 -1.22 -2.51 -8.61
CA VAL A 104 -2.30 -2.63 -9.60
C VAL A 104 -1.76 -3.10 -10.95
N GLU A 105 -0.68 -2.48 -11.44
CA GLU A 105 -0.02 -2.88 -12.69
C GLU A 105 0.49 -4.33 -12.65
N GLN A 106 1.06 -4.77 -11.53
CA GLN A 106 1.55 -6.14 -11.37
C GLN A 106 0.41 -7.16 -11.35
N LEU A 107 -0.69 -6.85 -10.66
CA LEU A 107 -1.86 -7.73 -10.64
C LEU A 107 -2.48 -7.86 -12.04
N ARG A 108 -2.53 -6.76 -12.80
CA ARG A 108 -3.02 -6.78 -14.19
C ARG A 108 -2.17 -7.70 -15.09
N LYS A 109 -0.84 -7.67 -14.91
CA LYS A 109 0.10 -8.50 -15.69
C LYS A 109 0.13 -9.97 -15.27
N GLY A 110 -0.19 -10.26 -14.01
CA GLY A 110 -0.21 -11.62 -13.46
C GLY A 110 -1.54 -12.36 -13.63
N GLY A 111 -2.56 -11.72 -14.22
CA GLY A 111 -3.88 -12.30 -14.49
C GLY A 111 -3.98 -13.12 -15.78
N ASP A 112 -2.92 -13.14 -16.59
CA ASP A 112 -2.84 -13.86 -17.88
C ASP A 112 -1.87 -15.06 -17.81
N SER A 113 -1.91 -15.85 -16.72
CA SER A 113 -1.09 -17.07 -16.58
C SER A 113 -1.94 -18.28 -16.26
#